data_AF-A0A963T520-F1
#
_entry.id   AF-A0A963T520-F1
#
_cell.length_a   1.000
_cell.length_b   1.000
_cell.length_c   1.000
_cell.angle_alpha   90.00
_cell.angle_beta   90.00
_cell.angle_gamma   90.00
#
_symmetry.space_group_name_H-M   'P 1'
#
loop_
_entity.id
_entity.type
_entity.pdbx_description
1 polymer ?
#
loop_
_entity_poly.entity_id
_entity_poly.type
_entity_poly.pdbx_seq_one_letter_code
_entity_poly.pdbx_strand_id
1 'polypeptide(L)' 'IKRKIDLAEARLDELNAILPRLDAALATPGLYEADVARAVKLQKERAALIAAIAGAEDALLAAMDAYEQAKTQTGV' A
#
# COMPACT_ATOMS: atom_id res chain seq x y z
N ILE A 1 -20.04 5.96 4.95
CA ILE A 1 -18.78 6.50 4.40
C ILE A 1 -17.63 6.30 5.38
N LYS A 2 -17.80 6.60 6.68
CA LYS A 2 -16.82 6.26 7.73
C LYS A 2 -16.25 4.82 7.65
N ARG A 3 -17.09 3.80 7.55
CA ARG A 3 -16.63 2.40 7.33
C ARG A 3 -15.74 2.20 6.09
N LYS A 4 -15.90 3.00 5.04
CA LYS A 4 -15.03 2.92 3.84
C LYS A 4 -13.65 3.50 4.12
N ILE A 5 -13.57 4.56 4.94
CA ILE A 5 -12.31 5.12 5.43
C ILE A 5 -11.59 4.07 6.28
N ASP A 6 -12.26 3.50 7.29
CA ASP A 6 -11.67 2.50 8.18
C ASP A 6 -11.10 1.29 7.40
N LEU A 7 -11.81 0.83 6.36
CA LEU A 7 -11.35 -0.26 5.49
C LEU A 7 -10.17 0.14 4.60
N ALA A 8 -10.13 1.38 4.13
CA ALA A 8 -9.02 1.89 3.32
C ALA A 8 -7.76 2.10 4.18
N GLU A 9 -7.90 2.61 5.41
CA GLU A 9 -6.82 2.71 6.39
C GLU A 9 -6.24 1.34 6.74
N ALA A 10 -7.11 0.38 7.11
CA ALA A 10 -6.66 -0.99 7.42
C ALA A 10 -5.92 -1.63 6.25
N ARG A 11 -6.39 -1.40 5.01
CA ARG A 11 -5.74 -1.91 3.82
C ARG A 11 -4.36 -1.26 3.60
N LEU A 12 -4.26 0.05 3.78
CA LEU A 12 -3.01 0.77 3.66
C LEU A 12 -1.98 0.29 4.70
N ASP A 13 -2.42 0.08 5.94
CA ASP A 13 -1.59 -0.47 7.02
C ASP A 13 -1.07 -1.87 6.71
N GLU A 14 -1.93 -2.77 6.21
CA GLU A 14 -1.53 -4.11 5.78
C GLU A 14 -0.44 -4.07 4.71
N LEU A 15 -0.61 -3.23 3.69
CA LEU A 15 0.34 -3.12 2.58
C LEU A 15 1.67 -2.55 3.06
N ASN A 16 1.64 -1.50 3.89
CA ASN A 16 2.83 -0.90 4.47
C ASN A 16 3.59 -1.86 5.37
N ALA A 17 2.90 -2.76 6.09
CA ALA A 17 3.55 -3.78 6.91
C ALA A 17 4.30 -4.85 6.09
N ILE A 18 3.97 -5.04 4.81
CA ILE A 18 4.63 -6.02 3.94
C ILE A 18 5.94 -5.47 3.37
N LEU A 19 6.01 -4.17 3.08
CA LEU A 19 7.13 -3.55 2.36
C LEU A 19 8.51 -3.79 3.02
N PRO A 20 8.68 -3.65 4.35
CA PRO A 20 9.95 -3.94 5.01
C PRO A 20 10.44 -5.38 4.81
N ARG A 21 9.53 -6.35 4.64
CA ARG A 21 9.90 -7.75 4.42
C ARG A 21 10.50 -7.96 3.03
N LEU A 22 9.94 -7.30 2.01
CA LEU A 22 10.48 -7.34 0.65
C LEU A 22 11.82 -6.60 0.57
N ASP A 23 11.93 -5.46 1.24
CA ASP A 23 13.18 -4.68 1.32
C ASP A 23 14.29 -5.49 1.99
N ALA A 24 14.00 -6.14 3.13
CA ALA A 24 14.94 -7.02 3.81
C ALA A 24 15.36 -8.22 2.93
N ALA A 25 14.40 -8.82 2.22
CA ALA A 25 14.71 -9.93 1.31
C ALA A 25 15.64 -9.48 0.17
N LEU A 26 15.36 -8.32 -0.45
CA LEU A 26 16.18 -7.75 -1.52
C LEU A 26 17.57 -7.29 -1.03
N ALA A 27 17.69 -6.94 0.24
CA ALA A 27 18.95 -6.57 0.88
C ALA A 27 19.83 -7.78 1.29
N THR A 28 19.38 -9.01 1.03
CA THR A 28 20.16 -10.23 1.33
C THR A 28 21.51 -10.18 0.58
N PRO A 29 22.66 -10.22 1.28
CA PRO A 29 23.97 -10.23 0.63
C PRO A 29 24.13 -11.42 -0.32
N GLY A 30 24.70 -11.19 -1.50
CA GLY A 30 24.94 -12.26 -2.48
C GLY A 30 23.69 -12.71 -3.27
N LEU A 31 22.51 -12.13 -3.01
CA LEU A 31 21.27 -12.53 -3.68
C LEU A 31 21.35 -12.36 -5.21
N TYR A 32 21.94 -11.27 -5.67
CA TYR A 32 22.00 -10.93 -7.09
C TYR A 32 23.00 -11.81 -7.85
N GLU A 33 23.98 -12.38 -7.16
CA GLU A 33 24.97 -13.30 -7.71
C GLU A 33 24.49 -14.75 -7.65
N ALA A 34 23.83 -15.13 -6.55
CA ALA A 34 23.40 -16.50 -6.30
C ALA A 34 22.07 -16.86 -6.97
N ASP A 35 21.12 -15.92 -7.03
CA ASP A 35 19.77 -16.18 -7.53
C ASP A 35 19.13 -14.92 -8.14
N VAL A 36 19.62 -14.56 -9.34
CA VAL A 36 19.10 -13.44 -10.15
C VAL A 36 17.59 -13.57 -10.39
N ALA A 37 17.08 -14.78 -10.61
CA ALA A 37 15.67 -15.02 -10.90
C ALA A 37 14.80 -14.62 -9.69
N ARG A 38 15.20 -15.01 -8.48
CA ARG A 38 14.56 -14.58 -7.24
C ARG A 38 14.68 -13.08 -7.02
N ALA A 39 15.85 -12.49 -7.28
CA ALA A 39 16.05 -11.05 -7.16
C ALA A 39 15.08 -10.26 -8.05
N VAL A 40 14.96 -10.66 -9.33
CA VAL A 40 14.03 -10.04 -10.29
C VAL A 40 12.58 -10.20 -9.85
N LYS A 41 12.20 -11.39 -9.34
CA LYS A 41 10.86 -11.62 -8.82
C LYS A 41 10.54 -10.70 -7.64
N LEU A 42 11.43 -10.61 -6.66
CA LEU A 42 11.26 -9.76 -5.48
C LEU A 42 11.18 -8.27 -5.86
N GLN A 43 11.96 -7.81 -6.84
CA GLN A 43 11.85 -6.43 -7.33
C GLN A 43 10.49 -6.13 -7.96
N LYS A 44 9.96 -7.07 -8.77
CA LYS A 44 8.62 -6.93 -9.36
C LYS A 44 7.53 -6.92 -8.29
N GLU A 45 7.63 -7.79 -7.30
CA GLU A 45 6.71 -7.82 -6.16
C GLU A 45 6.75 -6.51 -5.37
N ARG A 46 7.94 -5.97 -5.13
CA ARG A 46 8.13 -4.67 -4.46
C ARG A 46 7.51 -3.53 -5.27
N ALA A 47 7.75 -3.49 -6.58
CA ALA A 47 7.17 -2.46 -7.45
C ALA A 47 5.64 -2.53 -7.46
N ALA A 48 5.07 -3.73 -7.53
CA ALA A 48 3.62 -3.94 -7.45
C ALA A 48 3.06 -3.53 -6.09
N LEU A 49 3.77 -3.82 -4.99
CA LEU A 49 3.37 -3.41 -3.65
C LEU A 49 3.35 -1.88 -3.50
N ILE A 50 4.38 -1.20 -3.99
CA ILE A 50 4.44 0.28 -3.97
C ILE A 50 3.28 0.87 -4.77
N ALA A 51 2.98 0.33 -5.95
CA ALA A 51 1.82 0.77 -6.73
C ALA A 51 0.49 0.52 -5.99
N ALA A 52 0.38 -0.60 -5.26
CA ALA A 52 -0.80 -0.90 -4.46
C ALA A 52 -0.94 0.02 -3.24
N ILE A 53 0.17 0.40 -2.59
CA ILE A 53 0.19 1.38 -1.50
C ILE A 53 -0.33 2.73 -2.01
N ALA A 54 0.23 3.24 -3.12
CA ALA A 54 -0.21 4.49 -3.72
C ALA A 54 -1.71 4.46 -4.09
N GLY A 55 -2.19 3.37 -4.69
CA GLY A 55 -3.61 3.21 -5.00
C GLY A 55 -4.51 3.13 -3.77
N ALA A 56 -4.02 2.59 -2.64
CA ALA A 56 -4.75 2.58 -1.38
C ALA A 56 -4.79 3.97 -0.72
N GLU A 57 -3.70 4.74 -0.82
CA GLU A 57 -3.65 6.14 -0.38
C GLU A 57 -4.65 7.00 -1.15
N ASP A 58 -4.69 6.88 -2.48
CA ASP A 58 -5.66 7.58 -3.33
C ASP A 58 -7.11 7.21 -2.95
N ALA A 59 -7.37 5.94 -2.68
CA ALA A 59 -8.69 5.47 -2.27
C ALA A 59 -9.11 5.99 -0.88
N LEU A 60 -8.15 6.08 0.05
CA LEU A 60 -8.37 6.65 1.37
C LEU A 60 -8.71 8.14 1.28
N LEU A 61 -7.91 8.92 0.53
CA LEU A 61 -8.16 10.35 0.29
C LEU A 61 -9.55 10.58 -0.32
N ALA A 62 -9.91 9.82 -1.36
CA ALA A 62 -11.23 9.93 -1.98
C ALA A 62 -12.39 9.58 -1.01
N ALA A 63 -12.19 8.60 -0.13
CA ALA A 63 -13.19 8.23 0.88
C ALA A 63 -13.36 9.32 1.96
N MET A 64 -12.25 9.97 2.36
CA MET A 64 -12.25 11.11 3.28
C MET A 64 -12.95 12.32 2.66
N ASP A 65 -12.61 12.67 1.42
CA ASP A 65 -13.26 13.77 0.69
C ASP A 65 -14.78 13.55 0.58
N ALA A 66 -15.21 12.35 0.22
CA ALA A 66 -16.63 12.01 0.15
C ALA A 66 -17.32 12.09 1.53
N TYR A 67 -16.61 11.80 2.62
CA TYR A 67 -17.15 11.90 3.97
C TYR A 67 -17.35 13.36 4.37
N GLU A 68 -16.35 14.21 4.13
CA GLU A 68 -16.43 15.63 4.44
C GLU A 68 -17.54 16.30 3.61
N GLN A 69 -17.60 16.02 2.30
CA GLN A 69 -18.69 16.51 1.45
C GLN A 69 -20.07 16.12 1.98
N ALA A 70 -20.25 14.85 2.39
CA ALA A 70 -21.50 14.38 2.95
C ALA A 70 -21.88 15.11 4.26
N LYS A 71 -20.90 15.44 5.13
CA LYS A 71 -21.16 16.22 6.35
C LYS A 71 -21.61 17.65 6.02
N THR A 72 -20.90 18.33 5.11
CA THR A 72 -21.29 19.68 4.68
C THR A 72 -22.67 19.74 4.00
N GLN A 73 -23.06 18.70 3.25
CA GLN A 73 -24.37 18.64 2.58
C GLN A 73 -25.53 18.29 3.53
N THR A 74 -25.25 17.62 4.65
CA THR A 74 -26.29 17.23 5.63
C THR A 74 -26.46 18.22 6.79
N GLY A 75 -25.63 19.28 6.85
CA GLY A 75 -25.83 20.41 7.77
C GLY A 75 -25.74 20.04 9.25
N VAL A 76 -24.96 19.02 9.60
CA VAL A 76 -24.59 18.66 10.98
C VAL A 76 -23.17 19.12 11.28
#